data_AF-B4CXJ2-F1
#
_entry.id   AF-B4CXJ2-F1
#
_cell.length_a   1.000
_cell.length_b   1.000
_cell.length_c   1.000
_cell.angle_alpha   90.00
_cell.angle_beta   90.00
_cell.angle_gamma   90.00
#
_symmetry.space_group_name_H-M   'P 1'
#
loop_
_entity.id
_entity.type
_entity.pdbx_description
1 polymer ?
#
loop_
_entity_poly.entity_id
_entity_poly.type
_entity_poly.pdbx_seq_one_letter_code
_entity_poly.pdbx_strand_id
1 'polypeptide(L)'
;MLATRVPSLLLAPKRLDPDYYRPEHIRDERILREFGSVELRETGKFFAGPFGSALPSELYLASGVPLFRVGNVGEMTVIYDGMAHLDEAVHHDLIASEVRPGDLLIVKASVGEKICVVPDWIPRANITQHIIAIHPNGSHDTEFVAAFLFTPYGRRQLERRSLGSIIQYLGVTDAKDVLLPELSSDGERYVGEKVRQAEGLREAGKALARRVAASFNEYFSHYSPAPMTRGYRVRPERLNGRVDAWYHNPRFVHAEAAIRKSGTALAFLGALYPGITNGGTPGDARFGAVGVPWIRGQDFHDGDIYRDTLPRMDTDSEETIKRSRLAVGDLVISIKGTVGDAAAIDEELRGCNINQDIARVPIRDLATADFVAAFCESNLGQVLIEQQVYGAINAFFSLENLRVFPVPDPASVSPYFFQSVSSGRRQSIDLRRTAVRLTTASKQLVEALIEGRVTEAELAAAQQALDRGDTAPDRALLSRLTRAGFDLPGDPLFPDIETLYGALQQSDQPQAT
;
A
#
# COMPACT_ATOMS: atom_id res chain seq x y z
N MET A 1 26.70 -10.43 -28.12
CA MET A 1 25.59 -9.80 -28.86
C MET A 1 24.71 -10.92 -29.40
N LEU A 2 23.54 -11.13 -28.80
CA LEU A 2 22.52 -12.03 -29.36
C LEU A 2 21.73 -11.21 -30.40
N ALA A 3 21.84 -11.56 -31.68
CA ALA A 3 21.03 -10.97 -32.73
C ALA A 3 19.68 -11.70 -32.80
N THR A 4 18.58 -10.99 -32.52
CA THR A 4 17.22 -11.52 -32.70
C THR A 4 16.80 -11.33 -34.15
N ARG A 5 16.43 -12.42 -34.83
CA ARG A 5 15.83 -12.36 -36.17
C ARG A 5 14.31 -12.32 -36.04
N VAL A 6 13.69 -11.31 -36.65
CA VAL A 6 12.23 -11.14 -36.73
C VAL A 6 11.80 -11.46 -38.16
N PRO A 7 10.91 -12.44 -38.39
CA PRO A 7 10.33 -12.69 -39.71
C PRO A 7 9.68 -11.42 -40.27
N SER A 8 9.86 -11.16 -41.57
CA SER A 8 9.28 -9.98 -42.23
C SER A 8 7.76 -9.91 -42.12
N LEU A 9 7.09 -11.07 -42.00
CA LEU A 9 5.65 -11.17 -41.79
C LEU A 9 5.18 -10.59 -40.44
N LEU A 10 6.07 -10.49 -39.44
CA LEU A 10 5.75 -9.94 -38.13
C LEU A 10 6.04 -8.42 -38.04
N LEU A 11 6.61 -7.81 -39.08
CA LEU A 11 6.93 -6.38 -39.07
C LEU A 11 5.66 -5.54 -39.21
N ALA A 12 5.40 -4.71 -38.21
CA ALA A 12 4.37 -3.69 -38.24
C ALA A 12 4.88 -2.47 -39.06
N PRO A 13 4.13 -2.02 -40.10
CA PRO A 13 4.57 -0.94 -40.99
C PRO A 13 4.91 0.39 -40.29
N LYS A 14 4.33 0.61 -39.10
CA LYS A 14 4.48 1.85 -38.31
C LYS A 14 5.45 1.73 -37.13
N ARG A 15 6.06 0.56 -36.90
CA ARG A 15 7.00 0.33 -35.78
C ARG A 15 8.23 -0.39 -36.30
N LEU A 16 9.37 0.30 -36.30
CA LEU A 16 10.66 -0.25 -36.76
C LEU A 16 11.70 -0.23 -35.64
N ASP A 17 11.31 0.11 -34.41
CA ASP A 17 12.19 0.11 -33.25
C ASP A 17 12.43 -1.33 -32.75
N PRO A 18 13.67 -1.70 -32.41
CA PRO A 18 14.03 -3.08 -32.06
C PRO A 18 13.41 -3.53 -30.74
N ASP A 19 13.14 -2.59 -29.82
CA ASP A 19 12.51 -2.89 -28.53
C ASP A 19 11.07 -3.42 -28.71
N TYR A 20 10.32 -2.92 -29.69
CA TYR A 20 9.01 -3.46 -30.06
C TYR A 20 9.05 -4.95 -30.43
N TYR A 21 10.19 -5.46 -30.92
CA TYR A 21 10.33 -6.83 -31.43
C TYR A 21 11.21 -7.73 -30.56
N ARG A 22 11.38 -7.40 -29.28
CA ARG A 22 12.10 -8.30 -28.36
C ARG A 22 11.46 -9.71 -28.35
N PRO A 23 12.26 -10.79 -28.24
CA PRO A 23 11.78 -12.17 -28.30
C PRO A 23 10.61 -12.45 -27.35
N GLU A 24 10.66 -11.92 -26.13
CA GLU A 24 9.63 -12.05 -25.10
C GLU A 24 8.29 -11.47 -25.57
N HIS A 25 8.27 -10.33 -26.24
CA HIS A 25 7.05 -9.71 -26.75
C HIS A 25 6.39 -10.51 -27.86
N ILE A 26 7.18 -11.06 -28.77
CA ILE A 26 6.69 -11.91 -29.86
C ILE A 26 6.15 -13.24 -29.29
N ARG A 27 6.87 -13.80 -28.31
CA ARG A 27 6.45 -15.01 -27.61
C ARG A 27 5.12 -14.81 -26.90
N ASP A 28 4.96 -13.73 -26.13
CA ASP A 28 3.74 -13.43 -25.39
C ASP A 28 2.55 -13.24 -26.33
N GLU A 29 2.73 -12.48 -27.41
CA GLU A 29 1.68 -12.29 -28.42
C GLU A 29 1.23 -13.62 -29.02
N ARG A 30 2.17 -14.51 -29.35
CA ARG A 30 1.82 -15.85 -29.85
C ARG A 30 1.05 -16.66 -28.81
N ILE A 31 1.51 -16.68 -27.56
CA ILE A 31 0.85 -17.41 -26.46
C ILE A 31 -0.60 -16.93 -26.30
N LEU A 32 -0.83 -15.60 -26.28
CA LEU A 32 -2.17 -15.04 -26.13
C LEU A 32 -3.08 -15.36 -27.32
N ARG A 33 -2.53 -15.32 -28.55
CA ARG A 33 -3.30 -15.70 -29.75
C ARG A 33 -3.65 -17.19 -29.79
N GLU A 34 -2.75 -18.06 -29.32
CA GLU A 34 -2.98 -19.51 -29.20
C GLU A 34 -3.99 -19.83 -28.09
N PHE A 35 -3.98 -19.05 -27.00
CA PHE A 35 -4.96 -19.16 -25.91
C PHE A 35 -6.38 -18.78 -26.35
N GLY A 36 -6.50 -17.75 -27.19
CA GLY A 36 -7.77 -17.11 -27.54
C GLY A 36 -7.83 -15.72 -26.92
N SER A 37 -7.89 -14.68 -27.76
CA SER A 37 -7.78 -13.31 -27.28
C SER A 37 -8.56 -12.33 -28.13
N VAL A 38 -9.09 -11.30 -27.48
CA VAL A 38 -9.69 -10.13 -28.12
C VAL A 38 -8.79 -8.90 -27.96
N GLU A 39 -9.03 -7.85 -28.72
CA GLU A 39 -8.34 -6.57 -28.52
C GLU A 39 -9.00 -5.78 -27.39
N LEU A 40 -8.22 -5.09 -26.57
CA LEU A 40 -8.72 -4.33 -25.41
C LEU A 40 -9.74 -3.25 -25.82
N ARG A 41 -9.73 -2.78 -27.08
CA ARG A 41 -10.77 -1.88 -27.61
C ARG A 41 -12.20 -2.43 -27.51
N GLU A 42 -12.37 -3.74 -27.44
CA GLU A 42 -13.68 -4.39 -27.36
C GLU A 42 -14.30 -4.28 -25.96
N THR A 43 -13.52 -3.90 -24.94
CA THR A 43 -14.00 -3.76 -23.56
C THR A 43 -14.77 -2.47 -23.29
N GLY A 44 -14.64 -1.45 -24.15
CA GLY A 44 -15.33 -0.19 -23.93
C GLY A 44 -14.80 1.02 -24.69
N LYS A 45 -15.30 2.20 -24.29
CA LYS A 45 -14.92 3.48 -24.90
C LYS A 45 -13.69 4.06 -24.21
N PHE A 46 -12.62 4.24 -24.98
CA PHE A 46 -11.37 4.84 -24.51
C PHE A 46 -11.39 6.35 -24.67
N PHE A 47 -10.88 7.05 -23.66
CA PHE A 47 -10.66 8.49 -23.69
C PHE A 47 -9.50 8.87 -22.75
N ALA A 48 -9.07 10.13 -22.79
CA ALA A 48 -8.02 10.65 -21.93
C ALA A 48 -8.42 12.04 -21.42
N GLY A 49 -7.77 12.48 -20.35
CA GLY A 49 -7.99 13.82 -19.82
C GLY A 49 -7.59 14.94 -20.79
N PRO A 50 -8.06 16.17 -20.55
CA PRO A 50 -7.80 17.30 -21.43
C PRO A 50 -6.32 17.67 -21.38
N PHE A 51 -5.80 18.24 -22.47
CA PHE A 51 -4.41 18.71 -22.53
C PHE A 51 -4.11 19.66 -21.37
N GLY A 52 -2.89 19.62 -20.82
CA GLY A 52 -2.55 20.29 -19.56
C GLY A 52 -2.84 21.80 -19.53
N SER A 53 -2.80 22.49 -20.67
CA SER A 53 -3.16 23.91 -20.75
C SER A 53 -4.64 24.21 -20.45
N ALA A 54 -5.53 23.22 -20.62
CA ALA A 54 -6.94 23.32 -20.26
C ALA A 54 -7.23 22.95 -18.80
N LEU A 55 -6.23 22.41 -18.07
CA LEU A 55 -6.34 22.04 -16.66
C LEU A 55 -5.07 22.39 -15.88
N PRO A 56 -4.69 23.69 -15.82
CA PRO A 56 -3.53 24.14 -15.05
C PRO A 56 -3.75 23.92 -13.55
N SER A 57 -2.65 23.77 -12.80
CA SER A 57 -2.69 23.46 -11.36
C SER A 57 -3.33 24.55 -10.50
N GLU A 58 -3.46 25.77 -11.02
CA GLU A 58 -4.16 26.90 -10.37
C GLU A 58 -5.65 26.64 -10.17
N LEU A 59 -6.24 25.73 -10.95
CA LEU A 59 -7.64 25.31 -10.82
C LEU A 59 -7.85 24.26 -9.73
N TYR A 60 -6.78 23.78 -9.09
CA TYR A 60 -6.88 22.71 -8.10
C TYR A 60 -7.32 23.26 -6.75
N LEU A 61 -8.37 22.65 -6.21
CA LEU A 61 -8.97 22.97 -4.92
C LEU A 61 -8.72 21.84 -3.91
N ALA A 62 -8.85 22.18 -2.63
CA ALA A 62 -8.80 21.21 -1.54
C ALA A 62 -10.10 20.38 -1.43
N SER A 63 -11.22 20.87 -1.97
CA SER A 63 -12.54 20.23 -1.95
C SER A 63 -13.32 20.58 -3.20
N GLY A 64 -14.26 19.72 -3.62
CA GLY A 64 -15.06 19.89 -4.84
C GLY A 64 -15.24 18.55 -5.56
N VAL A 65 -15.27 18.57 -6.89
CA VAL A 65 -15.30 17.35 -7.70
C VAL A 65 -13.89 16.73 -7.75
N PRO A 66 -13.69 15.45 -7.40
CA PRO A 66 -12.35 14.85 -7.39
C PRO A 66 -11.65 14.88 -8.76
N LEU A 67 -10.32 15.03 -8.74
CA LEU A 67 -9.46 14.98 -9.91
C LEU A 67 -8.37 13.91 -9.74
N PHE A 68 -8.41 12.89 -10.58
CA PHE A 68 -7.36 11.88 -10.68
C PHE A 68 -6.12 12.43 -11.38
N ARG A 69 -5.02 12.44 -10.62
CA ARG A 69 -3.66 12.63 -11.12
C ARG A 69 -2.92 11.30 -11.09
N VAL A 70 -1.72 11.26 -11.69
CA VAL A 70 -0.86 10.07 -11.71
C VAL A 70 -0.59 9.50 -10.31
N GLY A 71 -0.54 10.35 -9.29
CA GLY A 71 -0.36 9.92 -7.89
C GLY A 71 -1.57 9.24 -7.27
N ASN A 72 -2.77 9.39 -7.87
CA ASN A 72 -4.02 8.87 -7.32
C ASN A 72 -4.40 7.48 -7.86
N VAL A 73 -3.65 6.98 -8.84
CA VAL A 73 -3.83 5.64 -9.42
C VAL A 73 -2.74 4.73 -8.87
N GLY A 74 -3.13 3.70 -8.12
CA GLY A 74 -2.24 2.69 -7.54
C GLY A 74 -2.27 1.35 -8.29
N GLU A 75 -1.86 0.29 -7.62
CA GLU A 75 -1.95 -1.10 -8.11
C GLU A 75 -3.31 -1.70 -7.74
N MET A 76 -4.27 -1.65 -8.68
CA MET A 76 -5.66 -2.07 -8.48
C MET A 76 -6.32 -1.41 -7.25
N THR A 77 -5.98 -0.16 -6.98
CA THR A 77 -6.55 0.63 -5.89
C THR A 77 -6.44 2.13 -6.16
N VAL A 78 -7.34 2.90 -5.56
CA VAL A 78 -7.31 4.37 -5.60
C VAL A 78 -6.55 4.93 -4.40
N ILE A 79 -5.61 5.83 -4.67
CA ILE A 79 -4.89 6.59 -3.64
C ILE A 79 -5.57 7.95 -3.48
N TYR A 80 -6.48 8.04 -2.50
CA TYR A 80 -7.28 9.24 -2.26
C TYR A 80 -6.51 10.35 -1.52
N ASP A 81 -5.47 10.00 -0.77
CA ASP A 81 -4.71 10.97 0.00
C ASP A 81 -4.05 12.01 -0.91
N GLY A 82 -4.28 13.29 -0.62
CA GLY A 82 -3.81 14.39 -1.45
C GLY A 82 -4.47 14.48 -2.83
N MET A 83 -5.64 13.86 -3.03
CA MET A 83 -6.42 14.04 -4.26
C MET A 83 -6.84 15.50 -4.42
N ALA A 84 -6.59 16.06 -5.60
CA ALA A 84 -7.00 17.41 -5.94
C ALA A 84 -8.49 17.42 -6.29
N HIS A 85 -9.12 18.58 -6.20
CA HIS A 85 -10.52 18.76 -6.58
C HIS A 85 -10.67 19.92 -7.57
N LEU A 86 -11.80 19.95 -8.26
CA LEU A 86 -12.20 21.01 -9.18
C LEU A 86 -13.50 21.66 -8.70
N ASP A 87 -13.67 22.93 -9.07
CA ASP A 87 -14.97 23.59 -8.97
C ASP A 87 -15.97 22.95 -9.94
N GLU A 88 -17.26 23.02 -9.60
CA GLU A 88 -18.35 22.44 -10.38
C GLU A 88 -18.40 23.00 -11.82
N ALA A 89 -18.11 24.30 -12.01
CA ALA A 89 -18.11 24.91 -13.33
C ALA A 89 -16.95 24.38 -14.20
N VAL A 90 -15.76 24.24 -13.62
CA VAL A 90 -14.58 23.69 -14.31
C VAL A 90 -14.82 22.24 -14.68
N HIS A 91 -15.40 21.45 -13.78
CA HIS A 91 -15.81 20.09 -14.08
C HIS A 91 -16.77 20.03 -15.28
N HIS A 92 -17.82 20.88 -15.27
CA HIS A 92 -18.81 20.91 -16.33
C HIS A 92 -18.19 21.26 -17.69
N ASP A 93 -17.25 22.21 -17.72
CA ASP A 93 -16.50 22.56 -18.93
C ASP A 93 -15.60 21.41 -19.43
N LEU A 94 -15.16 20.53 -18.51
CA LEU A 94 -14.29 19.39 -18.78
C LEU A 94 -15.03 18.03 -18.74
N ILE A 95 -16.36 18.03 -18.91
CA ILE A 95 -17.21 16.83 -18.78
C ILE A 95 -16.77 15.66 -19.67
N ALA A 96 -16.09 15.93 -20.79
CA ALA A 96 -15.54 14.90 -21.68
C ALA A 96 -14.43 14.03 -21.03
N SER A 97 -13.90 14.47 -19.88
CA SER A 97 -12.90 13.76 -19.07
C SER A 97 -13.47 13.19 -17.77
N GLU A 98 -14.79 13.26 -17.59
CA GLU A 98 -15.46 12.66 -16.46
C GLU A 98 -15.29 11.14 -16.47
N VAL A 99 -14.97 10.59 -15.30
CA VAL A 99 -14.98 9.16 -14.99
C VAL A 99 -15.97 8.89 -13.87
N ARG A 100 -16.53 7.69 -13.89
CA ARG A 100 -17.57 7.23 -12.95
C ARG A 100 -17.23 5.83 -12.41
N PRO A 101 -17.95 5.34 -11.37
CA PRO A 101 -17.74 4.00 -10.85
C PRO A 101 -17.73 2.94 -11.95
N GLY A 102 -16.77 2.01 -11.85
CA GLY A 102 -16.52 0.96 -12.85
C GLY A 102 -15.61 1.35 -14.01
N ASP A 103 -15.25 2.63 -14.18
CA ASP A 103 -14.28 3.03 -15.21
C ASP A 103 -12.88 2.52 -14.89
N LEU A 104 -12.16 1.99 -15.88
CA LEU A 104 -10.77 1.56 -15.72
C LEU A 104 -9.81 2.71 -16.05
N LEU A 105 -8.93 3.06 -15.11
CA LEU A 105 -7.90 4.08 -15.29
C LEU A 105 -6.54 3.43 -15.52
N ILE A 106 -5.82 3.87 -16.54
CA ILE A 106 -4.46 3.43 -16.88
C ILE A 106 -3.57 4.67 -16.99
N VAL A 107 -2.53 4.75 -16.17
CA VAL A 107 -1.55 5.85 -16.29
C VAL A 107 -0.69 5.65 -17.53
N LYS A 108 -0.53 6.72 -18.31
CA LYS A 108 0.20 6.72 -19.59
C LYS A 108 1.71 6.68 -19.43
N ALA A 109 2.23 7.22 -18.32
CA ALA A 109 3.63 7.13 -17.90
C ALA A 109 3.78 6.07 -16.79
N SER A 110 4.98 5.50 -16.60
CA SER A 110 5.17 4.35 -15.68
C SER A 110 4.26 3.19 -16.07
N VAL A 111 4.45 2.76 -17.32
CA VAL A 111 3.50 1.94 -18.08
C VAL A 111 3.31 0.58 -17.42
N GLY A 112 2.06 0.22 -17.11
CA GLY A 112 1.73 -1.07 -16.49
C GLY A 112 2.06 -1.18 -15.00
N GLU A 113 2.34 -0.06 -14.33
CA GLU A 113 2.54 0.01 -12.87
C GLU A 113 1.34 0.63 -12.13
N LYS A 114 0.52 1.42 -12.82
CA LYS A 114 -0.57 2.19 -12.20
C LYS A 114 -1.86 2.06 -13.00
N ILE A 115 -2.73 1.20 -12.51
CA ILE A 115 -4.02 0.85 -13.10
C ILE A 115 -5.02 0.61 -11.95
N CYS A 116 -6.18 1.25 -11.98
CA CYS A 116 -7.22 1.02 -10.99
C CYS A 116 -8.62 1.14 -11.61
N VAL A 117 -9.60 0.49 -10.99
CA VAL A 117 -11.02 0.70 -11.28
C VAL A 117 -11.52 1.82 -10.38
N VAL A 118 -12.33 2.74 -10.92
CA VAL A 118 -12.96 3.80 -10.12
C VAL A 118 -14.01 3.16 -9.20
N PRO A 119 -13.90 3.32 -7.87
CA PRO A 119 -14.80 2.67 -6.92
C PRO A 119 -16.12 3.45 -6.75
N ASP A 120 -17.14 2.76 -6.25
CA ASP A 120 -18.50 3.30 -6.06
C ASP A 120 -18.58 4.55 -5.19
N TRP A 121 -17.67 4.71 -4.23
CA TRP A 121 -17.62 5.88 -3.35
C TRP A 121 -17.07 7.14 -4.04
N ILE A 122 -16.57 7.06 -5.28
CA ILE A 122 -16.28 8.20 -6.15
C ILE A 122 -17.37 8.27 -7.23
N PRO A 123 -18.49 8.97 -6.99
CA PRO A 123 -19.62 8.97 -7.91
C PRO A 123 -19.29 9.63 -9.25
N ARG A 124 -18.39 10.63 -9.24
CA ARG A 124 -17.85 11.30 -10.42
C ARG A 124 -16.52 11.96 -10.10
N ALA A 125 -15.63 11.97 -11.08
CA ALA A 125 -14.34 12.64 -11.01
C ALA A 125 -13.88 13.02 -12.41
N ASN A 126 -12.88 13.90 -12.54
CA ASN A 126 -12.16 14.09 -13.81
C ASN A 126 -10.79 13.38 -13.75
N ILE A 127 -10.19 13.19 -14.93
CA ILE A 127 -8.82 12.69 -15.06
C ILE A 127 -7.92 13.72 -15.76
N THR A 128 -6.62 13.72 -15.44
CA THR A 128 -5.62 14.51 -16.17
C THR A 128 -5.21 13.87 -17.51
N GLN A 129 -4.54 14.63 -18.40
CA GLN A 129 -4.00 14.15 -19.69
C GLN A 129 -3.09 12.90 -19.59
N HIS A 130 -2.57 12.61 -18.40
CA HIS A 130 -1.63 11.51 -18.14
C HIS A 130 -2.33 10.19 -17.85
N ILE A 131 -3.67 10.14 -17.91
CA ILE A 131 -4.49 8.96 -17.64
C ILE A 131 -5.35 8.66 -18.86
N ILE A 132 -5.39 7.39 -19.24
CA ILE A 132 -6.38 6.81 -20.16
C ILE A 132 -7.50 6.25 -19.29
N ALA A 133 -8.74 6.57 -19.61
CA ALA A 133 -9.90 5.90 -19.06
C ALA A 133 -10.53 4.99 -20.11
N ILE A 134 -11.04 3.85 -19.65
CA ILE A 134 -11.92 2.98 -20.41
C ILE A 134 -13.27 3.00 -19.71
N HIS A 135 -14.28 3.51 -20.40
CA HIS A 135 -15.67 3.36 -19.96
C HIS A 135 -16.16 1.99 -20.44
N PRO A 136 -16.35 1.00 -19.54
CA PRO A 136 -16.66 -0.36 -19.94
C PRO A 136 -18.04 -0.46 -20.59
N ASN A 137 -18.19 -1.36 -21.57
CA ASN A 137 -19.48 -1.64 -22.22
C ASN A 137 -20.20 -2.89 -21.64
N GLY A 138 -19.60 -3.53 -20.63
CA GLY A 138 -20.12 -4.73 -19.98
C GLY A 138 -19.81 -6.05 -20.70
N SER A 139 -18.98 -6.04 -21.75
CA SER A 139 -18.55 -7.28 -22.43
C SER A 139 -17.57 -8.12 -21.62
N HIS A 140 -16.80 -7.47 -20.74
CA HIS A 140 -15.80 -8.09 -19.88
C HIS A 140 -15.88 -7.52 -18.46
N ASP A 141 -15.50 -8.33 -17.46
CA ASP A 141 -15.34 -7.87 -16.08
C ASP A 141 -14.13 -6.91 -15.96
N THR A 142 -14.38 -5.68 -15.52
CA THR A 142 -13.36 -4.61 -15.50
C THR A 142 -12.19 -4.93 -14.57
N GLU A 143 -12.46 -5.55 -13.43
CA GLU A 143 -11.45 -5.94 -12.46
C GLU A 143 -10.58 -7.10 -12.95
N PHE A 144 -11.16 -8.04 -13.71
CA PHE A 144 -10.38 -9.02 -14.45
C PHE A 144 -9.44 -8.35 -15.46
N VAL A 145 -9.94 -7.39 -16.24
CA VAL A 145 -9.11 -6.61 -17.18
C VAL A 145 -7.97 -5.93 -16.44
N ALA A 146 -8.24 -5.31 -15.29
CA ALA A 146 -7.21 -4.69 -14.45
C ALA A 146 -6.15 -5.71 -13.98
N ALA A 147 -6.58 -6.86 -13.47
CA ALA A 147 -5.70 -7.94 -13.03
C ALA A 147 -4.81 -8.45 -14.16
N PHE A 148 -5.38 -8.68 -15.34
CA PHE A 148 -4.63 -9.10 -16.53
C PHE A 148 -3.55 -8.09 -16.91
N LEU A 149 -3.85 -6.79 -16.91
CA LEU A 149 -2.89 -5.75 -17.29
C LEU A 149 -1.69 -5.68 -16.32
N PHE A 150 -1.82 -6.16 -15.08
CA PHE A 150 -0.71 -6.29 -14.14
C PHE A 150 0.09 -7.58 -14.25
N THR A 151 -0.38 -8.58 -14.99
CA THR A 151 0.41 -9.77 -15.29
C THR A 151 1.63 -9.40 -16.14
N PRO A 152 2.68 -10.23 -16.17
CA PRO A 152 3.79 -10.03 -17.10
C PRO A 152 3.36 -9.96 -18.57
N TYR A 153 2.29 -10.67 -18.97
CA TYR A 153 1.73 -10.62 -20.33
C TYR A 153 1.07 -9.28 -20.64
N GLY A 154 0.25 -8.76 -19.72
CA GLY A 154 -0.39 -7.45 -19.87
C GLY A 154 0.63 -6.31 -19.86
N ARG A 155 1.50 -6.29 -18.84
CA ARG A 155 2.51 -5.23 -18.66
C ARG A 155 3.45 -5.13 -19.85
N ARG A 156 4.02 -6.26 -20.32
CA ARG A 156 4.94 -6.25 -21.46
C ARG A 156 4.26 -5.83 -22.76
N GLN A 157 2.95 -6.08 -22.93
CA GLN A 157 2.21 -5.57 -24.09
C GLN A 157 2.07 -4.05 -24.06
N LEU A 158 1.83 -3.46 -22.88
CA LEU A 158 1.76 -2.02 -22.69
C LEU A 158 3.14 -1.37 -22.90
N GLU A 159 4.20 -1.93 -22.31
CA GLU A 159 5.59 -1.47 -22.46
C GLU A 159 6.02 -1.50 -23.94
N ARG A 160 5.81 -2.63 -24.62
CA ARG A 160 6.10 -2.80 -26.06
C ARG A 160 5.47 -1.71 -26.91
N ARG A 161 4.27 -1.25 -26.52
CA ARG A 161 3.46 -0.28 -27.27
C ARG A 161 3.68 1.16 -26.81
N SER A 162 4.57 1.41 -25.86
CA SER A 162 4.89 2.74 -25.38
C SER A 162 5.97 3.39 -26.22
N LEU A 163 5.91 4.72 -26.35
CA LEU A 163 6.84 5.52 -27.14
C LEU A 163 7.70 6.41 -26.25
N GLY A 164 8.93 6.70 -26.68
CA GLY A 164 9.85 7.60 -25.99
C GLY A 164 11.03 6.89 -25.34
N SER A 165 12.21 7.53 -25.37
CA SER A 165 13.47 6.95 -24.88
C SER A 165 13.72 7.21 -23.40
N ILE A 166 13.30 8.38 -22.88
CA ILE A 166 13.53 8.78 -21.48
C ILE A 166 12.28 8.56 -20.64
N ILE A 167 11.11 9.01 -21.14
CA ILE A 167 9.82 8.75 -20.54
C ILE A 167 9.00 7.99 -21.56
N GLN A 168 8.71 6.73 -21.26
CA GLN A 168 7.80 5.93 -22.04
C GLN A 168 6.37 6.42 -21.82
N TYR A 169 5.65 6.63 -22.92
CA TYR A 169 4.30 7.14 -22.92
C TYR A 169 3.39 6.26 -23.76
N LEU A 170 2.31 5.77 -23.14
CA LEU A 170 1.29 4.96 -23.80
C LEU A 170 0.22 5.84 -24.45
N GLY A 171 0.04 5.69 -25.76
CA GLY A 171 -1.04 6.33 -26.51
C GLY A 171 -2.39 5.64 -26.31
N VAL A 172 -3.49 6.39 -26.45
CA VAL A 172 -4.86 5.82 -26.38
C VAL A 172 -5.07 4.78 -27.48
N THR A 173 -4.57 5.05 -28.69
CA THR A 173 -4.63 4.12 -29.82
C THR A 173 -3.78 2.88 -29.60
N ASP A 174 -2.62 3.03 -28.97
CA ASP A 174 -1.73 1.93 -28.67
C ASP A 174 -2.31 1.00 -27.59
N ALA A 175 -2.95 1.57 -26.55
CA ALA A 175 -3.63 0.80 -25.51
C ALA A 175 -4.76 -0.08 -26.06
N LYS A 176 -5.46 0.38 -27.10
CA LYS A 176 -6.54 -0.37 -27.78
C LYS A 176 -6.09 -1.67 -28.44
N ASP A 177 -4.79 -1.80 -28.73
CA ASP A 177 -4.21 -2.94 -29.46
C ASP A 177 -3.66 -4.03 -28.53
N VAL A 178 -3.80 -3.86 -27.21
CA VAL A 178 -3.42 -4.89 -26.23
C VAL A 178 -4.34 -6.09 -26.39
N LEU A 179 -3.78 -7.30 -26.45
CA LEU A 179 -4.55 -8.53 -26.50
C LEU A 179 -4.95 -8.93 -25.08
N LEU A 180 -6.24 -9.10 -24.85
CA LEU A 180 -6.86 -9.58 -23.61
C LEU A 180 -7.26 -11.06 -23.81
N PRO A 181 -6.85 -11.98 -22.93
CA PRO A 181 -7.31 -13.38 -22.99
C PRO A 181 -8.84 -13.44 -22.85
N GLU A 182 -9.48 -14.21 -23.72
CA GLU A 182 -10.93 -14.38 -23.73
C GLU A 182 -11.32 -15.52 -22.79
N LEU A 183 -12.17 -15.22 -21.80
CA LEU A 183 -12.70 -16.19 -20.83
C LEU A 183 -14.23 -16.08 -20.80
N SER A 184 -14.89 -17.10 -20.24
CA SER A 184 -16.30 -17.02 -19.86
C SER A 184 -16.54 -16.00 -18.74
N SER A 185 -17.76 -15.48 -18.67
CA SER A 185 -18.17 -14.52 -17.65
C SER A 185 -17.89 -15.01 -16.22
N ASP A 186 -18.01 -16.31 -15.95
CA ASP A 186 -17.73 -16.88 -14.63
C ASP A 186 -16.22 -16.94 -14.35
N GLY A 187 -15.39 -17.24 -15.36
CA GLY A 187 -13.93 -17.23 -15.22
C GLY A 187 -13.39 -15.82 -14.96
N GLU A 188 -13.88 -14.82 -15.71
CA GLU A 188 -13.52 -13.42 -15.48
C GLU A 188 -13.99 -12.95 -14.10
N ARG A 189 -15.25 -13.21 -13.76
CA ARG A 189 -15.83 -12.82 -12.46
C ARG A 189 -15.08 -13.44 -11.29
N TYR A 190 -14.61 -14.69 -11.40
CA TYR A 190 -13.82 -15.32 -10.34
C TYR A 190 -12.55 -14.53 -10.01
N VAL A 191 -11.82 -14.08 -11.05
CA VAL A 191 -10.61 -13.28 -10.90
C VAL A 191 -10.95 -11.87 -10.43
N GLY A 192 -11.94 -11.23 -11.06
CA GLY A 192 -12.41 -9.89 -10.72
C GLY A 192 -12.88 -9.78 -9.27
N GLU A 193 -13.52 -10.81 -8.74
CA GLU A 193 -14.00 -10.85 -7.37
C GLU A 193 -12.86 -10.79 -6.35
N LYS A 194 -11.70 -11.38 -6.64
CA LYS A 194 -10.52 -11.25 -5.75
C LYS A 194 -10.06 -9.80 -5.66
N VAL A 195 -10.16 -9.03 -6.74
CA VAL A 195 -9.82 -7.59 -6.75
C VAL A 195 -10.88 -6.78 -6.00
N ARG A 196 -12.17 -7.05 -6.20
CA ARG A 196 -13.27 -6.40 -5.46
C ARG A 196 -13.19 -6.66 -3.96
N GLN A 197 -12.96 -7.91 -3.57
CA GLN A 197 -12.71 -8.30 -2.19
C GLN A 197 -11.48 -7.58 -1.60
N ALA A 198 -10.39 -7.48 -2.36
CA ALA A 198 -9.22 -6.72 -1.92
C ALA A 198 -9.57 -5.25 -1.64
N GLU A 199 -10.34 -4.59 -2.51
CA GLU A 199 -10.76 -3.21 -2.29
C GLU A 199 -11.65 -3.06 -1.04
N GLY A 200 -12.63 -3.96 -0.84
CA GLY A 200 -13.46 -3.98 0.37
C GLY A 200 -12.62 -4.11 1.65
N LEU A 201 -11.62 -5.00 1.65
CA LEU A 201 -10.70 -5.17 2.79
C LEU A 201 -9.81 -3.95 3.02
N ARG A 202 -9.34 -3.27 1.97
CA ARG A 202 -8.57 -2.01 2.11
C ARG A 202 -9.39 -0.93 2.77
N GLU A 203 -10.63 -0.75 2.32
CA GLU A 203 -11.52 0.27 2.87
C GLU A 203 -11.91 -0.05 4.32
N ALA A 204 -12.22 -1.31 4.65
CA ALA A 204 -12.43 -1.74 6.02
C ALA A 204 -11.19 -1.50 6.91
N GLY A 205 -9.99 -1.82 6.40
CA GLY A 205 -8.72 -1.59 7.08
C GLY A 205 -8.45 -0.10 7.35
N LYS A 206 -8.63 0.76 6.34
CA LYS A 206 -8.48 2.22 6.48
C LYS A 206 -9.50 2.80 7.45
N ALA A 207 -10.77 2.39 7.37
CA ALA A 207 -11.81 2.83 8.29
C ALA A 207 -11.47 2.48 9.74
N LEU A 208 -10.95 1.27 9.98
CA LEU A 208 -10.52 0.85 11.31
C LEU A 208 -9.30 1.64 11.81
N ALA A 209 -8.31 1.91 10.94
CA ALA A 209 -7.17 2.77 11.30
C ALA A 209 -7.63 4.18 11.72
N ARG A 210 -8.57 4.78 10.96
CA ARG A 210 -9.16 6.09 11.32
C ARG A 210 -9.89 6.04 12.67
N ARG A 211 -10.64 4.97 12.94
CA ARG A 211 -11.32 4.77 14.24
C ARG A 211 -10.32 4.65 15.39
N VAL A 212 -9.23 3.89 15.20
CA VAL A 212 -8.14 3.80 16.20
C VAL A 212 -7.54 5.18 16.46
N ALA A 213 -7.18 5.92 15.42
CA ALA A 213 -6.65 7.27 15.56
C ALA A 213 -7.64 8.23 16.27
N ALA A 214 -8.94 8.14 15.96
CA ALA A 214 -9.98 8.94 16.61
C ALA A 214 -10.14 8.59 18.10
N SER A 215 -9.99 7.32 18.47
CA SER A 215 -10.13 6.87 19.87
C SER A 215 -9.11 7.52 20.81
N PHE A 216 -7.90 7.82 20.34
CA PHE A 216 -6.91 8.57 21.10
C PHE A 216 -7.38 9.99 21.43
N ASN A 217 -8.02 10.66 20.48
CA ASN A 217 -8.53 12.02 20.66
C ASN A 217 -9.69 12.05 21.67
N GLU A 218 -10.57 11.05 21.61
CA GLU A 218 -11.70 10.89 22.53
C GLU A 218 -11.20 10.59 23.95
N TYR A 219 -10.32 9.59 24.09
CA TYR A 219 -9.82 9.14 25.39
C TYR A 219 -8.98 10.20 26.10
N PHE A 220 -8.14 10.96 25.38
CA PHE A 220 -7.29 12.00 25.95
C PHE A 220 -7.91 13.42 25.91
N SER A 221 -9.24 13.53 25.98
CA SER A 221 -9.97 14.78 26.19
C SER A 221 -9.74 15.87 25.12
N HIS A 222 -9.68 15.49 23.84
CA HIS A 222 -9.50 16.38 22.68
C HIS A 222 -8.39 17.41 22.88
N TYR A 223 -7.14 16.95 22.76
CA TYR A 223 -6.01 17.86 22.67
C TYR A 223 -6.20 18.82 21.49
N SER A 224 -6.26 20.12 21.78
CA SER A 224 -6.24 21.20 20.79
C SER A 224 -4.93 21.98 20.96
N PRO A 225 -4.06 22.03 19.95
CA PRO A 225 -2.83 22.80 20.04
C PRO A 225 -3.20 24.27 20.27
N ALA A 226 -2.73 24.85 21.37
CA ALA A 226 -2.92 26.28 21.61
C ALA A 226 -2.29 27.09 20.45
N PRO A 227 -2.91 28.21 20.02
CA PRO A 227 -2.35 29.05 18.96
C PRO A 227 -0.92 29.45 19.32
N MET A 228 -0.02 29.45 18.33
CA MET A 228 1.35 29.90 18.55
C MET A 228 1.35 31.36 19.02
N THR A 229 1.71 31.58 20.28
CA THR A 229 1.92 32.92 20.81
C THR A 229 3.29 33.45 20.36
N ARG A 230 3.46 34.77 20.32
CA ARG A 230 4.75 35.42 19.96
C ARG A 230 5.89 35.08 20.93
N GLY A 231 5.59 34.50 22.09
CA GLY A 231 6.54 34.01 23.08
C GLY A 231 5.84 33.30 24.24
N TYR A 232 6.61 32.54 25.02
CA TYR A 232 6.16 31.85 26.22
C TYR A 232 7.26 31.83 27.27
N ARG A 233 6.87 31.54 28.51
CA ARG A 233 7.79 31.41 29.64
C ARG A 233 7.85 29.96 30.08
N VAL A 234 9.06 29.51 30.40
CA VAL A 234 9.34 28.16 30.89
C VAL A 234 9.86 28.31 32.31
N ARG A 235 9.36 27.52 33.24
CA ARG A 235 9.89 27.52 34.61
C ARG A 235 11.28 26.88 34.62
N PRO A 236 12.25 27.39 35.41
CA PRO A 236 13.63 26.87 35.42
C PRO A 236 13.72 25.36 35.64
N GLU A 237 12.83 24.78 36.46
CA GLU A 237 12.81 23.36 36.80
C GLU A 237 12.45 22.47 35.60
N ARG A 238 11.87 23.06 34.55
CA ARG A 238 11.48 22.34 33.32
C ARG A 238 12.55 22.39 32.24
N LEU A 239 13.58 23.22 32.39
CA LEU A 239 14.62 23.35 31.38
C LEU A 239 15.39 22.04 31.19
N ASN A 240 15.54 21.23 32.25
CA ASN A 240 16.21 19.93 32.21
C ASN A 240 17.56 19.96 31.48
N GLY A 241 18.34 21.04 31.69
CA GLY A 241 19.63 21.25 31.04
C GLY A 241 19.58 21.65 29.56
N ARG A 242 18.41 21.73 28.93
CA ARG A 242 18.22 22.13 27.52
C ARG A 242 17.62 23.54 27.44
N VAL A 243 18.34 24.49 26.86
CA VAL A 243 17.85 25.86 26.61
C VAL A 243 17.49 25.98 25.13
N ASP A 244 16.35 25.41 24.76
CA ASP A 244 15.84 25.35 23.39
C ASP A 244 14.39 25.84 23.40
N ALA A 245 14.11 26.91 22.66
CA ALA A 245 12.75 27.45 22.60
C ALA A 245 11.80 26.35 22.08
N TRP A 246 12.05 25.82 20.89
CA TRP A 246 11.19 24.81 20.26
C TRP A 246 10.86 23.68 21.23
N TYR A 247 11.86 23.05 21.85
CA TYR A 247 11.68 21.94 22.80
C TYR A 247 10.73 22.25 23.96
N HIS A 248 10.70 23.50 24.42
CA HIS A 248 9.86 23.96 25.53
C HIS A 248 8.57 24.64 25.08
N ASN A 249 8.17 24.46 23.82
CA ASN A 249 6.93 25.00 23.31
C ASN A 249 5.72 24.51 24.14
N PRO A 250 4.81 25.40 24.57
CA PRO A 250 3.63 25.05 25.37
C PRO A 250 2.77 23.94 24.77
N ARG A 251 2.80 23.74 23.45
CA ARG A 251 2.05 22.66 22.78
C ARG A 251 2.39 21.27 23.35
N PHE A 252 3.66 21.01 23.63
CA PHE A 252 4.10 19.72 24.17
C PHE A 252 3.63 19.54 25.63
N VAL A 253 3.67 20.62 26.39
CA VAL A 253 3.13 20.68 27.76
C VAL A 253 1.64 20.34 27.77
N HIS A 254 0.89 20.95 26.86
CA HIS A 254 -0.54 20.74 26.74
C HIS A 254 -0.86 19.31 26.27
N ALA A 255 -0.05 18.73 25.39
CA ALA A 255 -0.18 17.34 24.96
C ALA A 255 0.01 16.38 26.14
N GLU A 256 1.08 16.54 26.92
CA GLU A 256 1.29 15.74 28.12
C GLU A 256 0.18 15.93 29.17
N ALA A 257 -0.29 17.17 29.35
CA ALA A 257 -1.35 17.49 30.29
C ALA A 257 -2.70 16.86 29.90
N ALA A 258 -3.01 16.81 28.60
CA ALA A 258 -4.21 16.14 28.08
C ALA A 258 -4.20 14.65 28.43
N ILE A 259 -3.06 13.98 28.25
CA ILE A 259 -2.88 12.57 28.64
C ILE A 259 -3.07 12.41 30.14
N ARG A 260 -2.37 13.19 30.97
CA ARG A 260 -2.46 13.09 32.44
C ARG A 260 -3.86 13.39 32.98
N LYS A 261 -4.61 14.29 32.34
CA LYS A 261 -5.98 14.64 32.74
C LYS A 261 -6.96 13.45 32.63
N SER A 262 -6.69 12.50 31.74
CA SER A 262 -7.46 11.24 31.64
C SER A 262 -7.25 10.28 32.82
N GLY A 263 -6.32 10.59 33.73
CA GLY A 263 -5.86 9.66 34.77
C GLY A 263 -4.74 8.71 34.33
N THR A 264 -4.35 8.77 33.06
CA THR A 264 -3.28 7.96 32.48
C THR A 264 -1.90 8.51 32.89
N ALA A 265 -1.01 7.63 33.34
CA ALA A 265 0.37 7.98 33.61
C ALA A 265 1.19 8.08 32.31
N LEU A 266 2.16 8.98 32.30
CA LEU A 266 3.18 9.05 31.26
C LEU A 266 4.46 8.44 31.78
N ALA A 267 5.05 7.54 31.00
CA ALA A 267 6.33 6.91 31.29
C ALA A 267 7.30 7.11 30.12
N PHE A 268 8.59 7.19 30.42
CA PHE A 268 9.62 7.26 29.39
C PHE A 268 9.83 5.88 28.78
N LEU A 269 9.90 5.82 27.45
CA LEU A 269 9.99 4.56 26.71
C LEU A 269 11.20 3.71 27.14
N GLY A 270 12.35 4.34 27.40
CA GLY A 270 13.56 3.66 27.87
C GLY A 270 13.49 3.19 29.32
N ALA A 271 12.61 3.76 30.14
CA ALA A 271 12.35 3.29 31.50
C ALA A 271 11.43 2.05 31.49
N LEU A 272 10.43 2.02 30.59
CA LEU A 272 9.56 0.86 30.41
C LEU A 272 10.30 -0.32 29.75
N TYR A 273 11.11 -0.03 28.72
CA TYR A 273 11.73 -1.05 27.88
C TYR A 273 13.25 -0.84 27.82
N PRO A 274 14.01 -1.27 28.85
CA PRO A 274 15.45 -1.23 28.81
C PRO A 274 15.96 -2.10 27.65
N GLY A 275 16.99 -1.62 26.94
CA GLY A 275 17.56 -2.34 25.79
C GLY A 275 17.22 -1.76 24.42
N ILE A 276 16.61 -0.57 24.35
CA ILE A 276 16.47 0.18 23.10
C ILE A 276 17.83 0.29 22.40
N THR A 277 17.87 -0.15 21.15
CA THR A 277 19.05 -0.15 20.28
C THR A 277 18.66 0.23 18.86
N ASN A 278 19.62 0.49 17.99
CA ASN A 278 19.38 0.65 16.55
C ASN A 278 20.07 -0.44 15.75
N GLY A 279 19.62 -0.58 14.51
CA GLY A 279 20.21 -1.46 13.52
C GLY A 279 21.59 -1.00 13.03
N GLY A 280 22.05 -1.63 11.95
CA GLY A 280 23.32 -1.30 11.32
C GLY A 280 23.35 -1.67 9.85
N THR A 281 24.29 -1.06 9.14
CA THR A 281 24.69 -1.43 7.78
C THR A 281 26.17 -1.78 7.80
N PRO A 282 26.53 -3.08 7.91
CA PRO A 282 27.94 -3.49 7.82
C PRO A 282 28.53 -3.05 6.47
N GLY A 283 29.75 -2.49 6.48
CA GLY A 283 30.37 -1.93 5.26
C GLY A 283 30.59 -2.94 4.14
N ASP A 284 30.84 -4.21 4.50
CA ASP A 284 31.06 -5.32 3.56
C ASP A 284 29.80 -6.19 3.35
N ALA A 285 28.61 -5.67 3.73
CA ALA A 285 27.37 -6.42 3.62
C ALA A 285 27.04 -6.81 2.18
N ARG A 286 26.68 -8.09 1.97
CA ARG A 286 26.22 -8.59 0.67
C ARG A 286 24.72 -8.79 0.71
N PHE A 287 24.06 -8.34 -0.35
CA PHE A 287 22.62 -8.51 -0.53
C PHE A 287 22.34 -9.42 -1.71
N GLY A 288 21.35 -10.30 -1.58
CA GLY A 288 21.00 -11.26 -2.63
C GLY A 288 19.60 -11.84 -2.47
N ALA A 289 19.30 -12.89 -3.24
CA ALA A 289 18.01 -13.59 -3.19
C ALA A 289 17.82 -14.45 -1.92
N VAL A 290 18.92 -14.78 -1.24
CA VAL A 290 18.94 -15.61 -0.02
C VAL A 290 19.63 -14.83 1.10
N GLY A 291 19.12 -14.95 2.32
CA GLY A 291 19.64 -14.26 3.48
C GLY A 291 18.54 -13.84 4.47
N VAL A 292 18.94 -13.11 5.50
CA VAL A 292 18.05 -12.55 6.52
C VAL A 292 17.39 -11.29 5.96
N PRO A 293 16.05 -11.19 5.96
CA PRO A 293 15.38 -9.96 5.52
C PRO A 293 15.82 -8.76 6.37
N TRP A 294 16.12 -7.66 5.70
CA TRP A 294 16.71 -6.48 6.27
C TRP A 294 15.84 -5.26 5.99
N ILE A 295 15.24 -4.72 7.04
CA ILE A 295 14.25 -3.64 6.97
C ILE A 295 14.96 -2.28 7.00
N ARG A 296 14.53 -1.37 6.13
CA ARG A 296 15.02 0.01 6.01
C ARG A 296 13.89 0.99 6.30
N GLY A 297 14.23 2.23 6.61
CA GLY A 297 13.23 3.27 6.91
C GLY A 297 12.20 3.49 5.79
N GLN A 298 12.58 3.26 4.53
CA GLN A 298 11.67 3.36 3.39
C GLN A 298 10.66 2.20 3.26
N ASP A 299 10.84 1.12 4.02
CA ASP A 299 9.98 -0.07 3.93
C ASP A 299 8.76 0.05 4.88
N PHE A 300 8.64 1.15 5.64
CA PHE A 300 7.45 1.50 6.40
C PHE A 300 6.35 2.03 5.47
N HIS A 301 5.15 1.45 5.58
CA HIS A 301 3.98 1.87 4.82
C HIS A 301 2.72 1.71 5.67
N ASP A 302 1.98 2.80 5.86
CA ASP A 302 0.68 2.81 6.56
C ASP A 302 0.71 2.06 7.91
N GLY A 303 1.72 2.35 8.75
CA GLY A 303 1.87 1.75 10.09
C GLY A 303 2.30 0.28 10.11
N ASP A 304 2.76 -0.25 8.98
CA ASP A 304 3.28 -1.61 8.85
C ASP A 304 4.60 -1.65 8.05
N ILE A 305 5.23 -2.82 7.97
CA ILE A 305 6.43 -3.05 7.15
C ILE A 305 6.06 -3.86 5.90
N TYR A 306 6.36 -3.32 4.72
CA TYR A 306 6.15 -4.06 3.48
C TYR A 306 7.24 -5.12 3.27
N ARG A 307 6.83 -6.38 3.16
CA ARG A 307 7.72 -7.54 3.35
C ARG A 307 8.29 -8.11 2.07
N ASP A 308 7.51 -8.05 1.00
CA ASP A 308 7.79 -8.80 -0.22
C ASP A 308 8.95 -8.19 -1.03
N THR A 309 9.33 -6.95 -0.71
CA THR A 309 10.42 -6.21 -1.36
C THR A 309 11.65 -6.03 -0.45
N LEU A 310 11.66 -6.66 0.73
CA LEU A 310 12.77 -6.52 1.66
C LEU A 310 14.06 -7.11 1.07
N PRO A 311 15.16 -6.34 1.02
CA PRO A 311 16.46 -6.90 0.66
C PRO A 311 16.89 -7.93 1.71
N ARG A 312 17.61 -8.97 1.27
CA ARG A 312 18.12 -10.01 2.16
C ARG A 312 19.62 -9.87 2.31
N MET A 313 20.06 -9.69 3.55
CA MET A 313 21.47 -9.61 3.94
C MET A 313 22.03 -11.00 4.19
N ASP A 314 23.27 -11.25 3.76
CA ASP A 314 23.97 -12.51 4.08
C ASP A 314 24.14 -12.70 5.60
N THR A 315 24.14 -13.96 6.04
CA THR A 315 24.14 -14.31 7.47
C THR A 315 25.39 -13.85 8.21
N ASP A 316 26.55 -13.85 7.57
CA ASP A 316 27.80 -13.42 8.21
C ASP A 316 27.74 -11.93 8.56
N SER A 317 27.27 -11.11 7.62
CA SER A 317 27.04 -9.68 7.83
C SER A 317 25.96 -9.42 8.88
N GLU A 318 24.84 -10.13 8.83
CA GLU A 318 23.76 -9.97 9.79
C GLU A 318 24.17 -10.32 11.23
N GLU A 319 25.01 -11.35 11.42
CA GLU A 319 25.48 -11.75 12.75
C GLU A 319 26.31 -10.63 13.43
N THR A 320 26.97 -9.75 12.66
CA THR A 320 27.67 -8.57 13.20
C THR A 320 26.72 -7.54 13.84
N ILE A 321 25.45 -7.53 13.43
CA ILE A 321 24.38 -6.65 13.93
C ILE A 321 23.29 -7.43 14.68
N LYS A 322 23.61 -8.63 15.22
CA LYS A 322 22.64 -9.49 15.93
C LYS A 322 21.88 -8.83 17.08
N ARG A 323 22.42 -7.75 17.66
CA ARG A 323 21.77 -6.98 18.74
C ARG A 323 20.40 -6.41 18.32
N SER A 324 20.22 -6.14 17.03
CA SER A 324 18.98 -5.59 16.47
C SER A 324 18.07 -6.64 15.80
N ARG A 325 18.43 -7.93 15.87
CA ARG A 325 17.61 -9.04 15.36
C ARG A 325 16.26 -9.07 16.07
N LEU A 326 15.19 -8.98 15.31
CA LEU A 326 13.84 -8.76 15.79
C LEU A 326 13.21 -10.05 16.34
N ALA A 327 12.41 -9.88 17.38
CA ALA A 327 11.54 -10.91 17.92
C ALA A 327 10.09 -10.44 17.86
N VAL A 328 9.16 -11.40 17.89
CA VAL A 328 7.72 -11.10 17.97
C VAL A 328 7.42 -10.27 19.21
N GLY A 329 6.59 -9.25 19.03
CA GLY A 329 6.25 -8.25 20.05
C GLY A 329 7.31 -7.19 20.25
N ASP A 330 8.42 -7.18 19.51
CA ASP A 330 9.25 -5.97 19.43
C ASP A 330 8.50 -4.86 18.69
N LEU A 331 8.85 -3.61 18.99
CA LEU A 331 8.42 -2.43 18.23
C LEU A 331 9.63 -1.88 17.48
N VAL A 332 9.45 -1.55 16.21
CA VAL A 332 10.43 -0.78 15.43
C VAL A 332 9.93 0.64 15.21
N ILE A 333 10.84 1.61 15.32
CA ILE A 333 10.54 3.04 15.11
C ILE A 333 11.60 3.64 14.19
N SER A 334 11.17 4.33 13.14
CA SER A 334 12.05 5.11 12.26
C SER A 334 12.62 6.31 13.03
N ILE A 335 13.95 6.40 13.08
CA ILE A 335 14.69 7.46 13.79
C ILE A 335 15.38 8.46 12.85
N LYS A 336 15.35 8.19 11.54
CA LYS A 336 15.90 9.07 10.49
C LYS A 336 15.06 8.92 9.20
N GLY A 337 14.86 10.01 8.47
CA GLY A 337 13.99 10.03 7.28
C GLY A 337 12.59 10.47 7.68
N THR A 338 11.56 9.65 7.39
CA THR A 338 10.22 9.83 7.97
C THR A 338 10.27 9.40 9.43
N VAL A 339 10.64 10.33 10.31
CA VAL A 339 10.85 10.06 11.72
C VAL A 339 9.53 9.81 12.43
N GLY A 340 9.47 8.76 13.26
CA GLY A 340 8.30 8.46 14.09
C GLY A 340 7.40 7.36 13.56
N ASP A 341 7.59 6.91 12.32
CA ASP A 341 6.89 5.72 11.79
C ASP A 341 7.20 4.52 12.67
N ALA A 342 6.15 3.79 13.07
CA ALA A 342 6.25 2.73 14.06
C ALA A 342 5.49 1.48 13.62
N ALA A 343 6.07 0.31 13.84
CA ALA A 343 5.44 -0.96 13.49
C ALA A 343 5.76 -2.05 14.52
N ALA A 344 4.75 -2.84 14.87
CA ALA A 344 4.89 -3.96 15.78
C ALA A 344 5.26 -5.24 15.01
N ILE A 345 6.28 -5.95 15.50
CA ILE A 345 6.86 -7.14 14.86
C ILE A 345 6.01 -8.37 15.18
N ASP A 346 5.44 -8.98 14.16
CA ASP A 346 4.71 -10.23 14.26
C ASP A 346 5.54 -11.44 13.80
N GLU A 347 4.90 -12.61 13.71
CA GLU A 347 5.55 -13.88 13.41
C GLU A 347 6.24 -13.88 12.04
N GLU A 348 5.68 -13.23 11.02
CA GLU A 348 6.28 -13.17 9.68
C GLU A 348 7.58 -12.35 9.63
N LEU A 349 7.75 -11.42 10.57
CA LEU A 349 8.95 -10.59 10.69
C LEU A 349 9.94 -11.11 11.74
N ARG A 350 9.65 -12.25 12.38
CA ARG A 350 10.55 -12.87 13.35
C ARG A 350 11.92 -13.11 12.70
N GLY A 351 12.98 -12.71 13.41
CA GLY A 351 14.35 -12.94 12.98
C GLY A 351 14.86 -11.99 11.89
N CYS A 352 14.01 -11.10 11.35
CA CYS A 352 14.46 -10.01 10.48
C CYS A 352 15.43 -9.10 11.25
N ASN A 353 16.26 -8.36 10.52
CA ASN A 353 17.12 -7.34 11.10
C ASN A 353 16.82 -5.97 10.46
N ILE A 354 17.37 -4.90 11.03
CA ILE A 354 17.02 -3.50 10.68
C ILE A 354 18.27 -2.69 10.34
N ASN A 355 18.12 -1.65 9.51
CA ASN A 355 19.19 -0.71 9.21
C ASN A 355 19.42 0.30 10.36
N GLN A 356 20.47 1.12 10.26
CA GLN A 356 20.84 2.09 11.31
C GLN A 356 19.82 3.21 11.55
N ASP A 357 18.88 3.40 10.60
CA ASP A 357 17.87 4.46 10.62
C ASP A 357 16.60 4.02 11.37
N ILE A 358 16.58 2.79 11.90
CA ILE A 358 15.49 2.23 12.67
C ILE A 358 16.00 1.87 14.07
N ALA A 359 15.20 2.21 15.08
CA ALA A 359 15.37 1.75 16.44
C ALA A 359 14.48 0.53 16.72
N ARG A 360 15.01 -0.41 17.48
CA ARG A 360 14.27 -1.53 18.08
C ARG A 360 13.97 -1.19 19.54
N VAL A 361 12.72 -1.38 19.94
CA VAL A 361 12.23 -1.28 21.32
C VAL A 361 11.76 -2.68 21.73
N PRO A 362 12.41 -3.33 22.71
CA PRO A 362 12.15 -4.73 23.03
C PRO A 362 10.93 -4.90 23.94
N ILE A 363 9.73 -4.60 23.44
CA ILE A 363 8.47 -4.68 24.22
C ILE A 363 8.10 -6.14 24.55
N ARG A 364 8.33 -7.07 23.61
CA ARG A 364 8.06 -8.53 23.75
C ARG A 364 6.60 -8.91 24.00
N ASP A 365 5.69 -7.99 23.70
CA ASP A 365 4.25 -8.22 23.72
C ASP A 365 3.61 -7.52 22.52
N LEU A 366 2.89 -8.28 21.70
CA LEU A 366 2.39 -7.78 20.42
C LEU A 366 1.30 -6.72 20.61
N ALA A 367 0.37 -6.94 21.55
CA ALA A 367 -0.71 -6.00 21.83
C ALA A 367 -0.17 -4.66 22.36
N THR A 368 0.83 -4.71 23.24
CA THR A 368 1.50 -3.52 23.76
C THR A 368 2.28 -2.80 22.67
N ALA A 369 2.98 -3.53 21.80
CA ALA A 369 3.68 -2.94 20.67
C ALA A 369 2.70 -2.25 19.71
N ASP A 370 1.55 -2.87 19.42
CA ASP A 370 0.49 -2.25 18.61
C ASP A 370 -0.07 -1.00 19.26
N PHE A 371 -0.32 -1.02 20.57
CA PHE A 371 -0.79 0.14 21.31
C PHE A 371 0.20 1.31 21.24
N VAL A 372 1.49 1.05 21.48
CA VAL A 372 2.54 2.08 21.41
C VAL A 372 2.72 2.59 19.98
N ALA A 373 2.69 1.72 18.97
CA ALA A 373 2.75 2.13 17.57
C ALA A 373 1.57 3.03 17.17
N ALA A 374 0.34 2.65 17.57
CA ALA A 374 -0.85 3.49 17.35
C ALA A 374 -0.74 4.84 18.06
N PHE A 375 -0.16 4.87 19.27
CA PHE A 375 0.10 6.13 19.96
C PHE A 375 1.07 7.01 19.17
N CYS A 376 2.19 6.46 18.67
CA CYS A 376 3.15 7.20 17.85
C CYS A 376 2.48 7.87 16.65
N GLU A 377 1.54 7.20 15.99
CA GLU A 377 0.79 7.72 14.84
C GLU A 377 -0.34 8.69 15.21
N SER A 378 -0.79 8.68 16.47
CA SER A 378 -1.81 9.62 16.93
C SER A 378 -1.31 11.06 16.89
N ASN A 379 -2.22 12.03 16.81
CA ASN A 379 -1.89 13.46 16.85
C ASN A 379 -1.05 13.82 18.10
N LEU A 380 -1.37 13.23 19.25
CA LEU A 380 -0.62 13.44 20.50
C LEU A 380 0.80 12.85 20.41
N GLY A 381 0.93 11.62 19.89
CA GLY A 381 2.23 10.98 19.70
C GLY A 381 3.11 11.76 18.74
N GLN A 382 2.58 12.19 17.60
CA GLN A 382 3.29 13.02 16.62
C GLN A 382 3.77 14.34 17.24
N VAL A 383 2.92 15.03 18.01
CA VAL A 383 3.32 16.23 18.75
C VAL A 383 4.45 15.95 19.74
N LEU A 384 4.41 14.83 20.46
CA LEU A 384 5.48 14.49 21.42
C LEU A 384 6.76 13.99 20.71
N ILE A 385 6.66 13.38 19.53
CA ILE A 385 7.81 13.03 18.68
C ILE A 385 8.46 14.31 18.16
N GLU A 386 7.69 15.28 17.64
CA GLU A 386 8.18 16.59 17.18
C GLU A 386 9.02 17.33 18.25
N GLN A 387 8.69 17.16 19.53
CA GLN A 387 9.47 17.70 20.64
C GLN A 387 10.88 17.09 20.69
N GLN A 388 10.98 15.79 20.43
CA GLN A 388 12.20 15.01 20.55
C GLN A 388 13.09 15.06 19.30
N VAL A 389 12.58 15.53 18.17
CA VAL A 389 13.35 15.58 16.92
C VAL A 389 14.25 16.82 16.86
N TYR A 390 15.50 16.61 16.45
CA TYR A 390 16.46 17.69 16.15
C TYR A 390 16.64 17.87 14.65
N GLY A 391 16.97 19.11 14.24
CA GLY A 391 17.44 19.44 12.89
C GLY A 391 16.29 19.63 11.88
N ALA A 392 16.06 20.87 11.46
CA ALA A 392 14.97 21.21 10.52
C ALA A 392 15.14 20.60 9.11
N ILE A 393 16.37 20.24 8.72
CA ILE A 393 16.69 19.70 7.38
C ILE A 393 17.01 18.20 7.42
N ASN A 394 17.61 17.70 8.51
CA ASN A 394 17.92 16.29 8.71
C ASN A 394 17.34 15.85 10.06
N ALA A 395 16.01 15.69 10.09
CA ALA A 395 15.28 15.25 11.26
C ALA A 395 15.90 13.96 11.83
N PHE A 396 16.31 14.00 13.09
CA PHE A 396 16.94 12.87 13.77
C PHE A 396 16.37 12.68 15.18
N PHE A 397 15.86 11.48 15.43
CA PHE A 397 15.37 11.04 16.74
C PHE A 397 16.44 10.15 17.40
N SER A 398 17.40 10.79 18.08
CA SER A 398 18.51 10.05 18.69
C SER A 398 18.01 8.97 19.66
N LEU A 399 18.79 7.90 19.85
CA LEU A 399 18.46 6.87 20.84
C LEU A 399 18.37 7.42 22.28
N GLU A 400 19.07 8.51 22.58
CA GLU A 400 18.96 9.22 23.86
C GLU A 400 17.58 9.86 24.00
N ASN A 401 17.13 10.61 22.99
CA ASN A 401 15.81 11.22 22.98
C ASN A 401 14.70 10.17 22.94
N LEU A 402 14.87 9.09 22.18
CA LEU A 402 13.90 8.00 22.12
C LEU A 402 13.72 7.33 23.49
N ARG A 403 14.78 7.21 24.29
CA ARG A 403 14.68 6.68 25.65
C ARG A 403 13.88 7.58 26.58
N VAL A 404 13.88 8.90 26.36
CA VAL A 404 13.10 9.87 27.14
C VAL A 404 11.80 10.29 26.46
N PHE A 405 11.42 9.62 25.36
CA PHE A 405 10.14 9.84 24.71
C PHE A 405 9.00 9.41 25.64
N PRO A 406 8.10 10.34 26.03
CA PRO A 406 6.98 10.03 26.91
C PRO A 406 5.87 9.30 26.13
N VAL A 407 5.49 8.12 26.61
CA VAL A 407 4.35 7.35 26.11
C VAL A 407 3.32 7.13 27.23
N PRO A 408 2.01 6.98 26.91
CA PRO A 408 1.03 6.50 27.86
C PRO A 408 1.49 5.15 28.41
N ASP A 409 1.60 5.03 29.73
CA ASP A 409 1.96 3.77 30.36
C ASP A 409 0.80 2.77 30.13
N PRO A 410 1.04 1.67 29.37
CA PRO A 410 0.01 0.66 29.09
C PRO A 410 -0.65 0.10 30.36
N ALA A 411 0.06 0.07 31.49
CA ALA A 411 -0.50 -0.41 32.76
C ALA A 411 -1.46 0.58 33.43
N SER A 412 -1.46 1.85 33.01
CA SER A 412 -2.25 2.93 33.59
C SER A 412 -3.47 3.34 32.76
N VAL A 413 -3.55 2.87 31.50
CA VAL A 413 -4.72 3.11 30.65
C VAL A 413 -5.86 2.14 30.98
N SER A 414 -7.09 2.53 30.67
CA SER A 414 -8.24 1.63 30.76
C SER A 414 -8.01 0.36 29.93
N PRO A 415 -8.21 -0.85 30.49
CA PRO A 415 -8.06 -2.10 29.75
C PRO A 415 -8.92 -2.17 28.47
N TYR A 416 -10.12 -1.57 28.52
CA TYR A 416 -11.00 -1.50 27.36
C TYR A 416 -10.40 -0.65 26.24
N PHE A 417 -9.84 0.52 26.58
CA PHE A 417 -9.20 1.40 25.62
C PHE A 417 -7.94 0.75 25.01
N PHE A 418 -7.09 0.16 25.86
CA PHE A 418 -5.91 -0.58 25.42
C PHE A 418 -6.26 -1.70 24.43
N GLN A 419 -7.25 -2.53 24.77
CA GLN A 419 -7.69 -3.63 23.92
C GLN A 419 -8.25 -3.12 22.59
N SER A 420 -9.15 -2.13 22.63
CA SER A 420 -9.77 -1.53 21.44
C SER A 420 -8.73 -0.99 20.46
N VAL A 421 -7.71 -0.27 20.96
CA VAL A 421 -6.62 0.27 20.14
C VAL A 421 -5.73 -0.82 19.58
N SER A 422 -5.24 -1.73 20.45
CA SER A 422 -4.28 -2.77 20.04
C SER A 422 -4.89 -3.76 19.05
N SER A 423 -6.09 -4.28 19.33
CA SER A 423 -6.77 -5.20 18.41
C SER A 423 -7.25 -4.49 17.15
N GLY A 424 -7.75 -3.25 17.27
CA GLY A 424 -8.18 -2.46 16.12
C GLY A 424 -7.04 -2.17 15.15
N ARG A 425 -5.86 -1.81 15.67
CA ARG A 425 -4.66 -1.63 14.84
C ARG A 425 -4.26 -2.92 14.15
N ARG A 426 -4.17 -4.03 14.90
CA ARG A 426 -3.75 -5.33 14.38
C ARG A 426 -4.68 -5.78 13.25
N GLN A 427 -5.99 -5.73 13.49
CA GLN A 427 -7.00 -6.06 12.49
C GLN A 427 -6.92 -5.15 11.26
N SER A 428 -6.68 -3.84 11.43
CA SER A 428 -6.52 -2.91 10.30
C SER A 428 -5.34 -3.30 9.39
N ILE A 429 -4.21 -3.68 9.99
CA ILE A 429 -3.03 -4.15 9.28
C ILE A 429 -3.32 -5.47 8.56
N ASP A 430 -3.93 -6.43 9.24
CA ASP A 430 -4.19 -7.76 8.69
C ASP A 430 -5.19 -7.72 7.51
N LEU A 431 -6.22 -6.85 7.57
CA LEU A 431 -7.14 -6.60 6.46
C LEU A 431 -6.39 -6.08 5.22
N ARG A 432 -5.51 -5.07 5.39
CA ARG A 432 -4.73 -4.50 4.27
C ARG A 432 -3.74 -5.49 3.68
N ARG A 433 -3.08 -6.32 4.50
CA ARG A 433 -2.20 -7.40 4.01
C ARG A 433 -2.97 -8.45 3.20
N THR A 434 -4.14 -8.83 3.70
CA THR A 434 -5.02 -9.78 3.02
C THR A 434 -5.47 -9.23 1.66
N ALA A 435 -5.77 -7.94 1.58
CA ALA A 435 -6.04 -7.27 0.31
C ALA A 435 -4.87 -7.35 -0.68
N VAL A 436 -3.64 -7.09 -0.23
CA VAL A 436 -2.43 -7.22 -1.08
C VAL A 436 -2.27 -8.65 -1.60
N ARG A 437 -2.51 -9.65 -0.75
CA ARG A 437 -2.47 -11.06 -1.15
C ARG A 437 -3.55 -11.41 -2.18
N LEU A 438 -4.77 -10.90 -2.01
CA LEU A 438 -5.85 -11.09 -3.00
C LEU A 438 -5.54 -10.46 -4.35
N THR A 439 -4.93 -9.27 -4.39
CA THR A 439 -4.43 -8.72 -5.66
C THR A 439 -3.28 -9.51 -6.26
N THR A 440 -2.45 -10.14 -5.43
CA THR A 440 -1.41 -11.05 -5.93
C THR A 440 -2.03 -12.33 -6.50
N ALA A 441 -3.05 -12.87 -5.81
CA ALA A 441 -3.80 -14.03 -6.25
C ALA A 441 -4.48 -13.78 -7.60
N SER A 442 -5.13 -12.62 -7.80
CA SER A 442 -5.80 -12.31 -9.07
C SER A 442 -4.82 -12.33 -10.25
N LYS A 443 -3.64 -11.71 -10.11
CA LYS A 443 -2.58 -11.74 -11.12
C LYS A 443 -2.09 -13.17 -11.38
N GLN A 444 -1.74 -13.90 -10.32
CA GLN A 444 -1.20 -15.26 -10.43
C GLN A 444 -2.20 -16.26 -11.02
N LEU A 445 -3.51 -16.10 -10.78
CA LEU A 445 -4.56 -16.92 -11.38
C LEU A 445 -4.64 -16.69 -12.90
N VAL A 446 -4.54 -15.44 -13.35
CA VAL A 446 -4.51 -15.12 -14.79
C VAL A 446 -3.24 -15.65 -15.45
N GLU A 447 -2.08 -15.52 -14.79
CA GLU A 447 -0.82 -16.12 -15.27
C GLU A 447 -0.96 -17.64 -15.39
N ALA A 448 -1.48 -18.29 -14.36
CA ALA A 448 -1.69 -19.73 -14.33
C ALA A 448 -2.66 -20.23 -15.42
N LEU A 449 -3.69 -19.44 -15.76
CA LEU A 449 -4.60 -19.73 -16.87
C LEU A 449 -3.85 -19.73 -18.21
N ILE A 450 -3.13 -18.65 -18.49
CA ILE A 450 -2.37 -18.47 -19.73
C ILE A 450 -1.27 -19.56 -19.86
N GLU A 451 -0.68 -19.96 -18.74
CA GLU A 451 0.37 -20.96 -18.67
C GLU A 451 -0.16 -22.41 -18.58
N GLY A 452 -1.48 -22.61 -18.54
CA GLY A 452 -2.13 -23.91 -18.49
C GLY A 452 -1.95 -24.68 -17.17
N ARG A 453 -1.63 -24.00 -16.07
CA ARG A 453 -1.53 -24.60 -14.71
C ARG A 453 -2.88 -24.69 -14.00
N VAL A 454 -3.82 -23.83 -14.37
CA VAL A 454 -5.24 -23.90 -13.97
C VAL A 454 -6.11 -23.78 -15.21
N THR A 455 -7.23 -24.47 -15.22
CA THR A 455 -8.20 -24.41 -16.32
C THR A 455 -9.28 -23.38 -16.04
N GLU A 456 -9.84 -22.81 -17.10
CA GLU A 456 -10.98 -21.90 -16.98
C GLU A 456 -12.19 -22.59 -16.32
N ALA A 457 -12.40 -23.87 -16.61
CA ALA A 457 -13.48 -24.67 -16.01
C ALA A 457 -13.35 -24.77 -14.48
N GLU A 458 -12.13 -24.86 -13.94
CA GLU A 458 -11.89 -24.83 -12.50
C GLU A 458 -12.31 -23.48 -11.89
N LEU A 459 -11.95 -22.36 -12.53
CA LEU A 459 -12.32 -21.03 -12.03
C LEU A 459 -13.82 -20.78 -12.13
N ALA A 460 -14.44 -21.14 -13.25
CA ALA A 460 -15.87 -21.00 -13.45
C ALA A 460 -16.66 -21.87 -12.45
N ALA A 461 -16.23 -23.11 -12.21
CA ALA A 461 -16.85 -23.99 -11.21
C ALA A 461 -16.71 -23.41 -9.79
N ALA A 462 -15.57 -22.79 -9.46
CA ALA A 462 -15.38 -22.14 -8.18
C ALA A 462 -16.28 -20.91 -8.01
N GLN A 463 -16.42 -20.07 -9.04
CA GLN A 463 -17.34 -18.94 -9.01
C GLN A 463 -18.79 -19.40 -8.83
N GLN A 464 -19.22 -20.41 -9.57
CA GLN A 464 -20.57 -20.95 -9.45
C GLN A 464 -20.84 -21.58 -8.07
N ALA A 465 -19.81 -22.13 -7.42
CA ALA A 465 -19.91 -22.63 -6.06
C ALA A 465 -20.04 -21.48 -5.05
N LEU A 466 -19.25 -20.41 -5.21
CA LEU A 466 -19.36 -19.20 -4.40
C LEU A 466 -20.76 -18.58 -4.49
N ASP A 467 -21.34 -18.51 -5.68
CA ASP A 467 -22.72 -18.02 -5.88
C ASP A 467 -23.77 -18.84 -5.10
N ARG A 468 -23.48 -20.10 -4.81
CA ARG A 468 -24.33 -21.01 -4.00
C ARG A 468 -23.95 -21.00 -2.51
N GLY A 469 -23.00 -20.17 -2.10
CA GLY A 469 -22.49 -20.10 -0.73
C GLY A 469 -21.48 -21.20 -0.37
N ASP A 470 -21.00 -21.98 -1.33
CA ASP A 470 -19.97 -23.01 -1.11
C ASP A 470 -18.57 -22.44 -1.39
N THR A 471 -17.78 -22.29 -0.33
CA THR A 471 -16.41 -21.75 -0.40
C THR A 471 -15.35 -22.84 -0.63
N ALA A 472 -15.70 -24.13 -0.59
CA ALA A 472 -14.71 -25.20 -0.64
C ALA A 472 -13.86 -25.20 -1.94
N PRO A 473 -14.44 -24.99 -3.15
CA PRO A 473 -13.65 -24.92 -4.37
C PRO A 473 -12.72 -23.71 -4.42
N ASP A 474 -13.18 -22.56 -3.93
CA ASP A 474 -12.37 -21.33 -3.85
C ASP A 474 -11.19 -21.51 -2.88
N ARG A 475 -11.43 -22.10 -1.70
CA ARG A 475 -10.38 -22.48 -0.74
C ARG A 475 -9.34 -23.40 -1.38
N ALA A 476 -9.78 -24.41 -2.13
CA ALA A 476 -8.89 -25.36 -2.78
C ALA A 476 -7.98 -24.69 -3.82
N LEU A 477 -8.52 -23.75 -4.62
CA LEU A 477 -7.73 -22.98 -5.57
C LEU A 477 -6.74 -22.03 -4.87
N LEU A 478 -7.18 -21.29 -3.87
CA LEU A 478 -6.31 -20.34 -3.16
C LEU A 478 -5.20 -21.05 -2.36
N SER A 479 -5.42 -22.29 -1.91
CA SER A 479 -4.40 -23.12 -1.24
C SER A 479 -3.22 -23.49 -2.14
N ARG A 480 -3.41 -23.48 -3.46
CA ARG A 480 -2.39 -23.80 -4.46
C ARG A 480 -1.47 -22.61 -4.77
N LEU A 481 -1.83 -21.40 -4.32
CA LEU A 481 -1.03 -20.21 -4.53
C LEU A 481 0.13 -20.12 -3.53
N THR A 482 1.33 -19.92 -4.04
CA THR A 482 2.51 -19.56 -3.25
C THR A 482 2.94 -18.13 -3.56
N ARG A 483 3.86 -17.58 -2.76
CA ARG A 483 4.49 -16.28 -3.08
C ARG A 483 5.20 -16.28 -4.44
N ALA A 484 5.59 -17.46 -4.95
CA ALA A 484 6.24 -17.59 -6.26
C ALA A 484 5.25 -17.75 -7.42
N GLY A 485 4.02 -18.22 -7.17
CA GLY A 485 3.01 -18.46 -8.19
C GLY A 485 2.12 -19.66 -7.87
N PHE A 486 1.13 -19.89 -8.74
CA PHE A 486 0.20 -21.01 -8.65
C PHE A 486 0.91 -22.36 -8.93
N ASP A 487 0.79 -23.31 -7.99
CA ASP A 487 1.48 -24.62 -7.99
C ASP A 487 3.02 -24.53 -8.15
N LEU A 488 3.62 -23.37 -7.83
CA LEU A 488 5.07 -23.18 -7.81
C LEU A 488 5.63 -23.39 -6.40
N PRO A 489 6.90 -23.84 -6.25
CA PRO A 489 7.50 -24.04 -4.94
C PRO A 489 7.71 -22.70 -4.21
N GLY A 490 7.35 -22.65 -2.93
CA GLY A 490 7.55 -21.48 -2.07
C GLY A 490 6.61 -21.48 -0.88
N ASP A 491 6.70 -20.42 -0.07
CA ASP A 491 5.77 -20.21 1.04
C ASP A 491 4.35 -19.96 0.51
N PRO A 492 3.29 -20.47 1.16
CA PRO A 492 1.91 -20.18 0.78
C PRO A 492 1.66 -18.68 0.66
N LEU A 493 0.90 -18.25 -0.35
CA LEU A 493 0.48 -16.86 -0.50
C LEU A 493 -0.44 -16.46 0.66
N PHE A 494 -1.32 -17.39 1.07
CA PHE A 494 -2.15 -17.31 2.26
C PHE A 494 -1.66 -18.35 3.29
N PRO A 495 -0.87 -17.94 4.31
CA PRO A 495 -0.39 -18.85 5.34
C PRO A 495 -1.52 -19.53 6.13
N ASP A 496 -2.64 -18.83 6.30
CA ASP A 496 -3.88 -19.34 6.88
C ASP A 496 -5.07 -18.83 6.07
N ILE A 497 -5.77 -19.77 5.44
CA ILE A 497 -6.97 -19.48 4.64
C ILE A 497 -8.16 -19.13 5.53
N GLU A 498 -8.24 -19.64 6.76
CA GLU A 498 -9.34 -19.25 7.66
C GLU A 498 -9.27 -17.77 8.03
N THR A 499 -8.05 -17.24 8.21
CA THR A 499 -7.83 -15.80 8.41
C THR A 499 -8.35 -14.98 7.22
N LEU A 500 -8.15 -15.44 5.97
CA LEU A 500 -8.72 -14.78 4.78
C LEU A 500 -10.26 -14.75 4.84
N TYR A 501 -10.93 -15.88 5.05
CA TYR A 501 -12.39 -15.90 5.07
C TYR A 501 -12.98 -15.19 6.28
N GLY A 502 -12.29 -15.20 7.42
CA GLY A 502 -12.64 -14.37 8.58
C GLY A 502 -12.59 -12.88 8.24
N ALA A 503 -11.57 -12.45 7.48
CA ALA A 503 -11.46 -11.07 7.01
C ALA A 503 -12.59 -10.70 6.03
N LEU A 504 -12.91 -11.57 5.07
CA LEU A 504 -13.99 -11.35 4.09
C LEU A 504 -15.37 -11.23 4.77
N GLN A 505 -15.66 -12.12 5.73
CA GLN A 505 -16.91 -12.06 6.49
C GLN A 505 -17.05 -10.76 7.31
N GLN A 506 -15.93 -10.20 7.77
CA GLN A 506 -15.91 -8.95 8.53
C GLN A 506 -16.14 -7.73 7.63
N SER A 507 -15.62 -7.73 6.39
CA SER A 507 -15.84 -6.61 5.45
C SER A 507 -17.26 -6.56 4.92
N ASP A 508 -17.95 -7.69 4.82
CA ASP A 508 -19.32 -7.78 4.28
C ASP A 508 -20.39 -7.32 5.28
N GLN A 509 -20.03 -7.13 6.56
CA GLN A 509 -20.97 -6.60 7.54
C GLN A 509 -21.16 -5.09 7.31
N PRO A 510 -22.39 -4.59 7.12
CA PRO A 510 -22.63 -3.15 7.00
C PRO A 510 -22.07 -2.46 8.23
N GLN A 511 -21.13 -1.52 8.02
CA GLN A 511 -20.60 -0.72 9.11
C GLN A 511 -21.76 0.02 9.77
N ALA A 512 -22.10 -0.37 11.00
CA ALA A 512 -23.10 0.35 11.79
C ALA A 512 -22.62 1.80 11.92
N THR A 513 -23.37 2.71 11.28
CA THR A 513 -23.15 4.17 11.23
C THR A 513 -23.05 4.81 12.59
#